data_AF-A0A9I9CD79-F1
#
_entry.id   AF-A0A9I9CD79-F1
#
_cell.length_a   1.000
_cell.length_b   1.000
_cell.length_c   1.000
_cell.angle_alpha   90.00
_cell.angle_beta   90.00
_cell.angle_gamma   90.00
#
_symmetry.space_group_name_H-M   'P 1'
#
loop_
_entity.id
_entity.type
_entity.pdbx_description
1 polymer ?
#
loop_
_entity_poly.entity_id
_entity_poly.type
_entity_poly.pdbx_seq_one_letter_code
_entity_poly.pdbx_strand_id
1 'polypeptide(L)'
;MGNLKTCSYEDINEMLSLYEASFLSTKGETILEEAKCFAVKYLNEFIKSSKDELKVEMVEHALKLPLHWRIERLEARWSIDIYERIGTLNPILLEIAKLDFNMVQSIYQEDLKYASR
;
A
#
# COMPACT_ATOMS: atom_id res chain seq x y z
N MET A 1 12.84 1.31 -27.81
CA MET A 1 12.58 1.65 -26.40
C MET A 1 11.35 2.52 -26.36
N GLY A 2 10.27 2.01 -25.77
CA GLY A 2 9.03 2.77 -25.63
C GLY A 2 9.16 3.70 -24.43
N ASN A 3 9.05 5.01 -24.64
CA ASN A 3 8.99 5.95 -23.53
C ASN A 3 7.65 5.79 -22.82
N LEU A 4 7.67 5.57 -21.50
CA LEU A 4 6.48 5.72 -20.68
C LEU A 4 5.98 7.15 -20.84
N LYS A 5 4.71 7.28 -21.26
CA LYS A 5 4.06 8.58 -21.47
C LYS A 5 4.16 9.37 -20.17
N THR A 6 4.53 10.63 -20.23
CA THR A 6 4.57 11.50 -19.05
C THR A 6 3.15 11.62 -18.50
N CYS A 7 2.82 10.87 -17.44
CA CYS A 7 1.53 10.97 -16.78
C CYS A 7 1.41 12.38 -16.16
N SER A 8 0.26 13.02 -16.38
CA SER A 8 -0.07 14.28 -15.72
C SER A 8 -0.18 14.05 -14.21
N TYR A 9 -0.22 15.15 -13.46
CA TYR A 9 -0.35 15.20 -11.99
C TYR A 9 -1.58 14.45 -11.41
N GLU A 10 -2.45 13.89 -12.27
CA GLU A 10 -3.83 13.53 -11.97
C GLU A 10 -4.15 12.05 -11.71
N ASP A 11 -3.19 11.13 -11.63
CA ASP A 11 -3.52 9.89 -10.90
C ASP A 11 -2.34 9.27 -10.14
N ILE A 12 -2.15 9.76 -8.91
CA ILE A 12 -1.22 9.16 -7.95
C ILE A 12 -1.54 7.67 -7.71
N ASN A 13 -2.80 7.25 -7.87
CA ASN A 13 -3.18 5.84 -7.70
C ASN A 13 -2.65 4.98 -8.86
N GLU A 14 -2.61 5.52 -10.08
CA GLU A 14 -1.97 4.84 -11.22
C GLU A 14 -0.47 4.65 -10.95
N MET A 15 0.20 5.68 -10.43
CA MET A 15 1.63 5.59 -10.11
C MET A 15 1.92 4.65 -8.95
N LEU A 16 1.07 4.63 -7.91
CA LEU A 16 1.14 3.63 -6.85
C LEU A 16 0.92 2.22 -7.40
N SER A 17 -0.07 2.03 -8.27
CA SER A 17 -0.36 0.73 -8.88
C SER A 17 0.82 0.24 -9.74
N LEU A 18 1.43 1.14 -10.52
CA LEU A 18 2.62 0.83 -11.32
C LEU A 18 3.82 0.49 -10.44
N TYR A 19 4.04 1.27 -9.37
CA TYR A 19 5.07 1.00 -8.38
C TYR A 19 4.89 -0.41 -7.79
N GLU A 20 3.71 -0.73 -7.28
CA GLU A 20 3.43 -2.02 -6.64
C GLU A 20 3.57 -3.20 -7.62
N ALA A 21 3.03 -3.06 -8.84
CA ALA A 21 3.14 -4.08 -9.87
C ALA A 21 4.60 -4.37 -10.26
N SER A 22 5.48 -3.36 -10.20
CA SER A 22 6.90 -3.54 -10.55
C SER A 22 7.65 -4.49 -9.60
N PHE A 23 7.17 -4.70 -8.38
CA PHE A 23 7.77 -5.64 -7.42
C PHE A 23 7.38 -7.10 -7.65
N LEU A 24 6.48 -7.36 -8.59
CA LEU A 24 6.18 -8.72 -9.09
C LEU A 24 7.11 -9.14 -10.23
N SER A 25 8.05 -8.29 -10.63
CA SER A 25 8.97 -8.55 -11.74
C SER A 25 9.89 -9.74 -11.49
N THR A 26 10.23 -10.41 -12.59
CA THR A 26 11.16 -11.52 -12.67
C THR A 26 12.42 -11.12 -13.44
N LYS A 27 13.47 -11.95 -13.33
CA LYS A 27 14.77 -11.65 -13.94
C LYS A 27 14.64 -11.50 -15.46
N GLY A 28 15.04 -10.34 -15.98
CA GLY A 28 15.05 -10.03 -17.41
C GLY A 28 13.91 -9.12 -17.88
N GLU A 29 12.97 -8.77 -17.01
CA GLU A 29 11.87 -7.86 -17.33
C GLU A 29 12.29 -6.39 -17.24
N THR A 30 13.04 -5.91 -18.24
CA THR A 30 13.60 -4.55 -18.26
C THR A 30 12.53 -3.46 -18.23
N ILE A 31 11.34 -3.72 -18.79
CA ILE A 31 10.21 -2.77 -18.80
C ILE A 31 9.73 -2.49 -17.36
N LEU A 32 9.64 -3.51 -16.51
CA LEU A 32 9.20 -3.34 -15.12
C LEU A 32 10.27 -2.66 -14.27
N GLU A 33 11.55 -2.89 -14.54
CA GLU A 33 12.64 -2.16 -13.89
C GLU A 33 12.63 -0.66 -14.24
N GLU A 34 12.42 -0.34 -15.52
CA GLU A 34 12.24 1.05 -15.97
C GLU A 34 10.99 1.69 -15.36
N ALA A 35 9.87 0.96 -15.31
CA ALA A 35 8.62 1.40 -14.69
C ALA A 35 8.79 1.68 -13.18
N LYS A 36 9.53 0.83 -12.47
CA LYS A 36 9.86 1.03 -11.06
C LYS A 36 10.64 2.33 -10.85
N CYS A 37 11.71 2.53 -11.61
CA CYS A 37 12.53 3.74 -11.54
C CYS A 37 11.69 4.99 -11.82
N PHE A 38 10.82 4.93 -12.83
CA PHE A 38 9.91 6.01 -13.18
C PHE A 38 8.91 6.32 -12.05
N ALA A 39 8.21 5.30 -11.54
CA ALA A 39 7.22 5.46 -10.49
C ALA A 39 7.86 6.00 -9.20
N VAL A 40 9.01 5.47 -8.78
CA VAL A 40 9.74 5.97 -7.59
C VAL A 40 10.06 7.46 -7.72
N LYS A 41 10.56 7.90 -8.88
CA LYS A 41 10.86 9.31 -9.11
C LYS A 41 9.60 10.17 -9.01
N TYR A 42 8.50 9.73 -9.63
CA TYR A 42 7.24 10.45 -9.60
C TYR A 42 6.68 10.57 -8.17
N LEU A 43 6.62 9.45 -7.44
CA LEU A 43 6.10 9.38 -6.07
C LEU A 43 6.89 10.26 -5.10
N ASN A 44 8.21 10.32 -5.24
CA ASN A 44 9.06 11.23 -4.43
C ASN A 44 8.79 12.71 -4.72
N GLU A 45 8.54 13.08 -5.97
CA GLU A 45 8.17 14.46 -6.30
C GLU A 45 6.76 14.79 -5.79
N PHE A 46 5.82 13.84 -5.86
CA PHE A 46 4.48 14.00 -5.29
C PHE A 46 4.49 14.30 -3.79
N ILE A 47 5.31 13.59 -3.00
CA ILE A 47 5.46 13.86 -1.55
C ILE A 47 5.89 15.31 -1.30
N LYS A 48 6.78 15.86 -2.13
CA LYS A 48 7.29 17.23 -1.96
C LYS A 48 6.28 18.31 -2.35
N SER A 49 5.37 18.01 -3.29
CA SER A 49 4.48 19.02 -3.89
C SER A 49 3.03 18.96 -3.39
N SER A 50 2.57 17.78 -2.93
CA SER A 50 1.18 17.58 -2.51
C SER A 50 0.90 18.18 -1.14
N LYS A 51 -0.33 18.67 -0.96
CA LYS A 51 -0.88 19.10 0.34
C LYS A 51 -1.90 18.11 0.91
N ASP A 52 -2.18 17.03 0.18
CA ASP A 52 -3.09 15.97 0.63
C ASP A 52 -2.32 15.02 1.55
N GLU A 53 -2.41 15.26 2.85
CA GLU A 53 -1.68 14.52 3.89
C GLU A 53 -1.96 13.01 3.85
N LEU A 54 -3.21 12.62 3.58
CA LEU A 54 -3.59 11.20 3.50
C LEU A 54 -2.91 10.53 2.30
N LYS A 55 -2.92 11.18 1.13
CA LYS A 55 -2.22 10.65 -0.05
C LYS A 55 -0.72 10.61 0.15
N VAL A 56 -0.13 11.64 0.80
CA VAL A 56 1.30 11.65 1.13
C VAL A 56 1.65 10.46 2.02
N GLU A 57 0.87 10.21 3.08
CA GLU A 57 1.07 9.07 3.98
C GLU A 57 0.99 7.72 3.22
N MET A 58 0.02 7.56 2.33
CA MET A 58 -0.10 6.34 1.51
C MET A 58 1.12 6.14 0.59
N VAL A 59 1.65 7.23 0.02
CA VAL A 59 2.83 7.18 -0.85
C VAL A 59 4.10 6.90 -0.06
N GLU A 60 4.29 7.55 1.09
CA GLU A 60 5.40 7.29 2.00
C GLU A 60 5.38 5.84 2.50
N HIS A 61 4.19 5.32 2.82
CA HIS A 61 4.01 3.91 3.16
C HIS A 61 4.50 3.04 2.02
N ALA A 62 3.95 3.15 0.81
CA ALA A 62 4.38 2.35 -0.35
C ALA A 62 5.90 2.42 -0.59
N LEU A 63 6.51 3.62 -0.57
CA LEU A 63 7.94 3.80 -0.78
C LEU A 63 8.82 3.19 0.32
N LYS A 64 8.31 3.07 1.56
CA LYS A 64 9.02 2.42 2.66
C LYS A 64 9.14 0.91 2.44
N LEU A 65 8.08 0.27 1.95
CA LEU A 65 8.07 -1.14 1.60
C LEU A 65 6.93 -1.40 0.59
N PRO A 66 7.17 -2.04 -0.56
CA PRO A 66 6.10 -2.39 -1.48
C PRO A 66 5.16 -3.41 -0.84
N LEU A 67 3.87 -3.35 -1.16
CA LEU A 67 2.83 -4.26 -0.72
C LEU A 67 3.25 -5.74 -0.86
N HIS A 68 3.90 -6.10 -1.96
CA HIS A 68 4.34 -7.47 -2.22
C HIS A 68 5.30 -8.03 -1.15
N TRP A 69 5.99 -7.18 -0.39
CA TRP A 69 6.96 -7.59 0.64
C TRP A 69 6.42 -7.41 2.07
N ARG A 70 5.16 -7.00 2.23
CA ARG A 70 4.58 -6.70 3.55
C ARG A 70 4.04 -7.94 4.24
N ILE A 71 4.10 -7.93 5.56
CA ILE A 71 3.41 -8.91 6.39
C ILE A 71 1.91 -8.60 6.33
N GLU A 72 1.14 -9.51 5.76
CA GLU A 72 -0.31 -9.36 5.53
C GLU A 72 -1.07 -8.88 6.77
N ARG A 73 -0.75 -9.44 7.95
CA ARG A 73 -1.47 -9.10 9.18
C ARG A 73 -1.19 -7.68 9.67
N LEU A 74 0.03 -7.18 9.49
CA LEU A 74 0.37 -5.80 9.83
C LEU A 74 -0.21 -4.83 8.82
N GLU A 75 -0.17 -5.21 7.54
CA GLU A 75 -0.75 -4.40 6.47
C GLU A 75 -2.26 -4.27 6.63
N ALA A 76 -2.98 -5.37 6.89
CA ALA A 76 -4.41 -5.35 7.14
C ALA A 76 -4.80 -4.37 8.26
N ARG A 77 -4.00 -4.29 9.35
CA ARG A 77 -4.27 -3.33 10.43
C ARG A 77 -4.15 -1.89 9.95
N TRP A 78 -3.07 -1.57 9.24
CA TRP A 78 -2.83 -0.24 8.69
C TRP A 78 -3.89 0.13 7.65
N SER A 79 -4.22 -0.78 6.73
CA SER A 79 -5.22 -0.54 5.69
C SER A 79 -6.62 -0.31 6.26
N ILE A 80 -7.02 -0.98 7.34
CA ILE A 80 -8.30 -0.72 8.03
C ILE A 80 -8.38 0.74 8.49
N ASP A 81 -7.30 1.27 9.07
CA ASP A 81 -7.27 2.65 9.59
C ASP A 81 -7.28 3.68 8.46
N ILE A 82 -6.57 3.41 7.36
CA ILE A 82 -6.61 4.25 6.16
C ILE A 82 -7.99 4.22 5.51
N TYR A 83 -8.59 3.03 5.37
CA TYR A 83 -9.89 2.85 4.74
C TYR A 83 -10.99 3.62 5.49
N GLU A 84 -10.93 3.64 6.82
CA GLU A 84 -11.84 4.44 7.65
C GLU A 84 -11.68 5.95 7.43
N ARG A 85 -10.43 6.44 7.31
CA ARG A 85 -10.12 7.86 7.12
C ARG A 85 -10.53 8.40 5.74
N ILE A 86 -10.58 7.55 4.71
CA ILE A 86 -11.03 7.96 3.37
C ILE A 86 -12.52 8.38 3.38
N GLY A 87 -13.34 7.76 4.24
CA GLY A 87 -14.72 8.19 4.54
C GLY A 87 -15.76 8.01 3.42
N THR A 88 -15.33 7.81 2.16
CA THR A 88 -16.22 7.62 0.99
C THR A 88 -16.38 6.17 0.57
N LEU A 89 -15.78 5.23 1.29
CA LEU A 89 -15.71 3.82 0.92
C LEU A 89 -16.83 2.98 1.54
N ASN A 90 -16.98 1.74 1.08
CA ASN A 90 -18.04 0.83 1.50
C ASN A 90 -17.97 0.55 3.02
N PRO A 91 -18.97 0.98 3.83
CA PRO A 91 -18.93 0.83 5.28
C PRO A 91 -19.11 -0.63 5.74
N ILE A 92 -19.79 -1.46 4.95
CA ILE A 92 -19.96 -2.89 5.27
C ILE A 92 -18.61 -3.60 5.19
N LEU A 93 -17.78 -3.25 4.19
CA LEU A 93 -16.43 -3.82 4.09
C LEU A 93 -15.56 -3.43 5.30
N LEU A 94 -15.65 -2.18 5.76
CA LEU A 94 -14.92 -1.71 6.93
C LEU A 94 -15.35 -2.46 8.20
N GLU A 95 -16.66 -2.66 8.39
CA GLU A 95 -17.22 -3.39 9.52
C GLU A 95 -16.73 -4.85 9.52
N ILE A 96 -16.82 -5.53 8.37
CA ILE A 96 -16.34 -6.90 8.22
C ILE A 96 -14.84 -6.99 8.53
N ALA A 97 -14.02 -6.08 7.98
CA ALA A 97 -12.58 -6.09 8.21
C ALA A 97 -12.21 -5.89 9.70
N LYS A 98 -12.92 -5.01 10.41
CA LYS A 98 -12.73 -4.80 11.86
C LYS A 98 -13.12 -6.03 12.68
N LEU A 99 -14.26 -6.66 12.37
CA LEU A 99 -14.73 -7.85 13.08
C LEU A 99 -13.80 -9.04 12.87
N ASP A 100 -13.42 -9.33 11.62
CA ASP A 100 -12.49 -10.41 11.29
C ASP A 100 -11.12 -10.19 11.94
N PHE A 101 -10.60 -8.95 11.89
CA PHE A 101 -9.35 -8.62 12.56
C PHE A 101 -9.43 -8.91 14.07
N ASN A 102 -10.47 -8.47 14.75
CA ASN A 102 -10.59 -8.70 16.20
C ASN A 102 -10.77 -10.18 16.56
N MET A 103 -11.51 -10.94 15.75
CA MET A 103 -11.71 -12.38 15.95
C MET A 103 -10.38 -13.15 15.84
N VAL A 104 -9.56 -12.88 14.82
CA VAL A 104 -8.25 -13.53 14.69
C VAL A 104 -7.28 -13.04 15.77
N GLN A 105 -7.38 -11.77 16.19
CA GLN A 105 -6.54 -11.23 17.27
C GLN A 105 -6.84 -11.90 18.62
N SER A 106 -8.10 -12.24 18.92
CA SER A 106 -8.43 -12.91 20.19
C SER A 106 -7.80 -14.30 20.27
N ILE A 107 -7.75 -15.04 19.16
CA ILE A 107 -7.05 -16.34 19.07
C ILE A 107 -5.55 -16.14 19.37
N TYR A 108 -4.89 -15.18 18.71
CA TYR A 108 -3.47 -14.90 18.97
C TYR A 108 -3.18 -14.52 20.43
N GLN A 109 -4.10 -13.82 21.10
CA GLN A 109 -3.95 -13.49 22.51
C GLN A 109 -4.10 -14.71 23.41
N GLU A 110 -4.95 -15.67 23.07
CA GLU A 110 -5.06 -16.95 23.78
C GLU A 110 -3.81 -17.80 23.59
N ASP A 111 -3.31 -17.92 22.37
CA ASP A 111 -2.06 -18.62 22.06
C ASP A 111 -0.88 -18.02 22.80
N LEU A 112 -0.79 -16.68 22.84
CA LEU A 112 0.27 -15.98 23.58
C LEU A 112 0.18 -16.25 25.09
N LYS A 113 -1.04 -16.25 25.67
CA LYS A 113 -1.27 -16.59 27.08
C LYS A 113 -0.87 -18.03 27.38
N TYR A 114 -1.09 -18.95 26.45
CA TYR A 114 -0.69 -20.34 26.60
C TYR A 114 0.83 -20.50 26.52
N ALA A 115 1.47 -19.90 25.50
CA ALA A 115 2.91 -20.01 25.25
C ALA A 115 3.78 -19.27 26.28
N SER A 116 3.22 -18.27 26.98
CA SER A 116 3.95 -17.48 27.99
C SER A 116 3.80 -18.02 29.42
N ARG A 117 3.14 -19.16 29.63
CA ARG A 117 3.04 -19.87 30.91
C ARG A 117 4.15 -20.90 31.05
#